data_AF-A0A378B9N6-F1
#
_entry.id   AF-A0A378B9N6-F1
#
_cell.length_a   1.000
_cell.length_b   1.000
_cell.length_c   1.000
_cell.angle_alpha   90.00
_cell.angle_beta   90.00
_cell.angle_gamma   90.00
#
_symmetry.space_group_name_H-M   'P 1'
#
loop_
_entity.id
_entity.type
_entity.pdbx_description
1 polymer ?
#
loop_
_entity_poly.entity_id
_entity_poly.type
_entity_poly.pdbx_seq_one_letter_code
_entity_poly.pdbx_strand_id
1 'polypeptide(L)'
;MLKNYTRQLFAQLSRHLPRRLVQRDPLPDARHLASGPIPESLGQHCLNVAAMDDQEIWRAFDSHPEGLNEGEVAAKILKHGDNQIPSQKPPRGGCICGPAIATRSTCC
;
A
#
# COMPACT_ATOMS: atom_id res chain seq x y z
N MET A 1 4.81 29.75 -10.17
CA MET A 1 3.49 30.31 -9.76
C MET A 1 2.33 29.40 -10.11
N LEU A 2 2.18 28.94 -11.36
CA LEU A 2 1.06 28.08 -11.80
C LEU A 2 0.90 26.78 -10.98
N LYS A 3 2.02 26.12 -10.64
CA LYS A 3 2.05 24.89 -9.81
C LYS A 3 1.46 25.08 -8.41
N ASN A 4 1.47 26.30 -7.87
CA ASN A 4 0.89 26.57 -6.55
C ASN A 4 -0.62 26.79 -6.64
N TYR A 5 -1.09 27.44 -7.70
CA TYR A 5 -2.50 27.69 -7.94
C TYR A 5 -3.28 26.40 -8.24
N THR A 6 -2.72 25.50 -9.06
CA THR A 6 -3.33 24.20 -9.33
C THR A 6 -3.40 23.31 -8.09
N ARG A 7 -2.38 23.36 -7.22
CA ARG A 7 -2.39 22.67 -5.92
C ARG A 7 -3.45 23.23 -4.97
N GLN A 8 -3.65 24.55 -4.94
CA GLN A 8 -4.68 25.19 -4.10
C GLN A 8 -6.09 24.85 -4.56
N LEU A 9 -6.36 24.91 -5.87
CA LEU A 9 -7.64 24.51 -6.46
C LEU A 9 -7.95 23.04 -6.22
N PHE A 10 -6.97 22.16 -6.46
CA PHE A 10 -7.13 20.74 -6.17
C PHE A 10 -7.41 20.50 -4.67
N ALA A 11 -6.70 21.20 -3.77
CA ALA A 11 -6.93 21.12 -2.32
C ALA A 11 -8.28 21.71 -1.87
N GLN A 12 -8.93 22.57 -2.66
CA GLN A 12 -10.28 23.04 -2.42
C GLN A 12 -11.33 22.04 -2.91
N LEU A 13 -11.16 21.52 -4.12
CA LEU A 13 -12.10 20.56 -4.74
C LEU A 13 -12.08 19.19 -4.05
N SER A 14 -10.93 18.79 -3.52
CA SER A 14 -10.74 17.48 -2.90
C SER A 14 -11.27 17.34 -1.47
N ARG A 15 -11.68 18.43 -0.81
CA ARG A 15 -12.08 18.40 0.62
C ARG A 15 -13.30 17.53 0.88
N HIS A 16 -14.14 17.36 -0.13
CA HIS A 16 -15.39 16.59 -0.05
C HIS A 16 -15.31 15.25 -0.80
N LEU A 17 -14.18 14.96 -1.42
CA LEU A 17 -13.97 13.69 -2.10
C LEU A 17 -13.38 12.67 -1.11
N PRO A 18 -13.85 11.42 -1.12
CA PRO A 18 -13.22 10.34 -0.37
C PRO A 18 -11.71 10.30 -0.61
N ARG A 19 -10.93 10.13 0.46
CA ARG A 19 -9.45 10.15 0.37
C ARG A 19 -8.91 9.21 -0.71
N ARG A 20 -9.53 8.06 -0.94
CA ARG A 20 -9.15 7.10 -1.99
C ARG A 20 -9.16 7.66 -3.42
N LEU A 21 -9.97 8.68 -3.70
CA LEU A 21 -10.07 9.28 -5.04
C LEU A 21 -9.08 10.42 -5.26
N VAL A 22 -8.61 11.04 -4.18
CA VAL A 22 -7.78 12.25 -4.22
C VAL A 22 -6.33 11.92 -3.91
N GLN A 23 -6.13 11.10 -2.88
CA GLN A 23 -4.85 10.62 -2.45
C GLN A 23 -4.44 9.53 -3.42
N ARG A 24 -3.85 9.95 -4.53
CA ARG A 24 -2.99 9.05 -5.29
C ARG A 24 -1.90 8.62 -4.34
N ASP A 25 -1.78 7.32 -4.14
CA ASP A 25 -0.60 6.79 -3.48
C ASP A 25 0.60 7.40 -4.19
N PRO A 26 1.53 8.02 -3.43
CA PRO A 26 2.71 8.58 -4.05
C PRO A 26 3.34 7.42 -4.82
N LEU A 27 3.42 7.57 -6.14
CA LEU A 27 4.21 6.66 -6.97
C LEU A 27 5.55 6.56 -6.23
N PRO A 28 6.01 5.34 -5.87
CA PRO A 28 7.23 5.18 -5.11
C PRO A 28 8.28 6.07 -5.76
N ASP A 29 8.83 6.99 -4.98
CA ASP A 29 9.63 8.10 -5.48
C ASP A 29 10.62 7.52 -6.50
N ALA A 30 10.84 8.19 -7.63
CA ALA A 30 11.75 7.65 -8.64
C ALA A 30 13.14 7.36 -8.03
N ARG A 31 13.49 8.00 -6.91
CA ARG A 31 14.67 7.72 -6.07
C ARG A 31 14.60 6.40 -5.29
N HIS A 32 13.42 5.98 -4.84
CA HIS A 32 13.16 4.68 -4.21
C HIS A 32 13.06 3.56 -5.25
N LEU A 33 12.59 3.83 -6.47
CA LEU A 33 12.69 2.89 -7.60
C LEU A 33 14.09 2.85 -8.23
N ALA A 34 14.83 3.95 -8.18
CA ALA A 34 16.21 4.07 -8.69
C ALA A 34 17.27 3.68 -7.66
N SER A 35 16.91 3.01 -6.56
CA SER A 35 17.91 2.50 -5.61
C SER A 35 18.75 1.34 -6.19
N GLY A 36 18.44 0.90 -7.41
CA GLY A 36 19.21 -0.05 -8.20
C GLY A 36 18.48 -0.40 -9.49
N PRO A 37 19.16 -0.98 -10.49
CA PRO A 37 18.46 -1.59 -11.62
C PRO A 37 17.47 -2.64 -11.10
N ILE A 38 16.28 -2.73 -11.71
CA ILE A 38 15.34 -3.82 -11.42
C ILE A 38 16.11 -5.14 -11.60
N PRO A 39 16.12 -6.04 -10.60
CA PRO A 39 16.86 -7.27 -10.73
C PRO A 39 16.30 -8.08 -11.90
N GLU A 40 17.18 -8.57 -12.78
CA GLU A 40 16.79 -9.32 -13.97
C GLU A 40 15.91 -10.53 -13.61
N SER A 41 16.20 -11.16 -12.46
CA SER A 41 15.42 -12.28 -11.92
C SER A 41 13.94 -11.93 -11.69
N LEU A 42 13.62 -10.69 -11.30
CA LEU A 42 12.24 -10.26 -11.14
C LEU A 42 11.55 -10.12 -12.50
N GLY A 43 12.23 -9.54 -13.50
CA GLY A 43 11.72 -9.44 -14.86
C GLY A 43 11.44 -10.82 -15.47
N GLN A 44 12.41 -11.74 -15.35
CA GLN A 44 12.26 -13.12 -15.81
C GLN A 44 11.12 -13.84 -15.09
N HIS A 45 11.00 -13.68 -13.77
CA HIS A 45 9.90 -14.27 -13.01
C HIS A 45 8.53 -13.76 -13.50
N CYS A 46 8.38 -12.45 -13.73
CA CYS A 46 7.15 -11.87 -14.27
C CYS A 46 6.81 -12.43 -15.67
N LEU A 47 7.81 -12.57 -16.54
CA LEU A 47 7.62 -13.14 -17.88
C LEU A 47 7.19 -14.61 -17.81
N ASN A 48 7.79 -15.39 -16.90
CA ASN A 48 7.43 -16.79 -16.69
C ASN A 48 5.98 -16.90 -16.19
N VAL A 49 5.58 -16.11 -15.20
CA VAL A 49 4.21 -16.11 -14.67
C VAL A 49 3.20 -15.66 -15.74
N ALA A 50 3.54 -14.68 -16.56
CA ALA A 50 2.66 -14.21 -17.64
C ALA A 50 2.44 -15.25 -18.75
N ALA A 51 3.35 -16.22 -18.88
CA ALA A 51 3.25 -17.31 -19.86
C ALA A 51 2.57 -18.57 -19.31
N MET A 52 2.35 -18.67 -17.99
CA MET A 52 1.69 -19.80 -17.35
C MET A 52 0.19 -19.81 -17.65
N ASP A 53 -0.39 -21.01 -17.70
CA ASP A 53 -1.84 -21.16 -17.74
C ASP A 53 -2.49 -20.91 -16.36
N ASP A 54 -3.81 -20.71 -16.33
CA ASP A 54 -4.53 -20.39 -15.10
C ASP A 54 -4.36 -21.47 -14.02
N GLN A 55 -4.31 -22.76 -14.39
CA GLN A 55 -4.16 -23.85 -13.43
C GLN A 55 -2.76 -23.88 -12.83
N GLU A 56 -1.74 -23.62 -13.65
CA GLU A 56 -0.35 -23.46 -13.22
C GLU A 56 -0.20 -22.26 -12.29
N ILE A 57 -0.85 -21.13 -12.59
CA ILE A 57 -0.87 -19.94 -11.74
C ILE A 57 -1.46 -20.27 -10.37
N TRP A 58 -2.61 -20.95 -10.32
CA TRP A 58 -3.23 -21.33 -9.04
C TRP A 58 -2.30 -22.19 -8.18
N ARG A 59 -1.61 -23.15 -8.80
CA ARG A 59 -0.62 -23.99 -8.09
C ARG A 59 0.62 -23.19 -7.66
N ALA A 60 1.14 -22.32 -8.52
CA ALA A 60 2.34 -21.54 -8.23
C ALA A 60 2.16 -20.58 -7.06
N PHE A 61 0.97 -20.02 -6.89
CA PHE A 61 0.64 -19.07 -5.81
C PHE A 61 -0.12 -19.71 -4.63
N ASP A 62 -0.27 -21.04 -4.62
CA ASP A 62 -0.94 -21.79 -3.56
C ASP A 62 -2.35 -21.22 -3.32
N SER A 63 -3.12 -21.14 -4.41
CA SER A 63 -4.44 -20.51 -4.49
C SER A 63 -5.40 -21.40 -5.26
N HIS A 64 -6.67 -21.03 -5.28
CA HIS A 64 -7.75 -21.79 -5.89
C HIS A 64 -8.67 -20.88 -6.72
N PRO A 65 -9.32 -21.38 -7.78
CA PRO A 65 -10.21 -20.58 -8.64
C PRO A 65 -11.45 -20.04 -7.89
N GLU A 66 -11.90 -20.73 -6.85
CA GLU A 66 -12.98 -20.30 -5.94
C GLU A 66 -12.53 -19.25 -4.90
N GLY A 67 -11.23 -18.98 -4.82
CA GLY A 67 -10.63 -18.12 -3.81
C GLY A 67 -10.12 -18.89 -2.57
N LEU A 68 -9.39 -18.18 -1.72
CA LEU A 68 -8.86 -18.75 -0.48
C LEU A 68 -9.93 -18.81 0.60
N ASN A 69 -9.87 -19.86 1.43
CA ASN A 69 -10.72 -19.95 2.62
C ASN A 69 -10.18 -19.07 3.77
N GLU A 70 -11.01 -18.80 4.78
CA GLU A 70 -10.63 -17.93 5.91
C GLU A 70 -9.38 -18.42 6.66
N GLY A 71 -9.21 -19.74 6.79
CA GLY A 71 -8.05 -20.34 7.45
C GLY A 71 -6.75 -20.17 6.64
N GLU A 72 -6.82 -20.33 5.32
CA GLU A 72 -5.73 -20.10 4.38
C GLU A 72 -5.33 -18.62 4.35
N VAL A 73 -6.31 -17.72 4.36
CA VAL A 73 -6.07 -16.28 4.45
C VAL A 73 -5.36 -15.95 5.76
N ALA A 74 -5.84 -16.46 6.90
CA ALA A 74 -5.20 -16.25 8.19
C ALA A 74 -3.76 -16.79 8.22
N ALA A 75 -3.53 -17.98 7.65
CA ALA A 75 -2.19 -18.58 7.56
C ALA A 75 -1.24 -17.75 6.68
N LYS A 76 -1.71 -17.22 5.54
CA LYS A 76 -0.91 -16.34 4.67
C LYS A 76 -0.63 -15.00 5.33
N ILE A 77 -1.59 -14.39 6.03
CA ILE A 77 -1.37 -13.16 6.81
C ILE A 77 -0.33 -13.40 7.92
N LEU A 78 -0.41 -14.53 8.63
CA LEU A 78 0.58 -14.85 9.65
C LEU A 78 2.00 -15.00 9.07
N LYS A 79 2.12 -15.60 7.87
CA LYS A 79 3.40 -15.84 7.20
C LYS A 79 4.00 -14.59 6.56
N HIS A 80 3.18 -13.75 5.92
CA HIS A 80 3.63 -12.63 5.08
C HIS A 80 3.38 -11.25 5.70
N GLY A 81 2.59 -11.19 6.77
CA GLY A 81 2.11 -9.95 7.38
C GLY A 81 0.95 -9.31 6.60
N ASP A 82 0.43 -8.22 7.16
CA ASP A 82 -0.63 -7.45 6.53
C ASP A 82 -0.16 -6.78 5.23
N ASN A 83 -0.99 -6.85 4.19
CA ASN A 83 -0.77 -6.16 2.92
C ASN A 83 -1.04 -4.65 3.05
N GLN A 84 -0.17 -3.94 3.76
CA GLN A 84 -0.23 -2.50 3.96
C GLN A 84 0.92 -1.79 3.25
N ILE A 85 0.57 -0.81 2.41
CA ILE A 85 1.55 0.10 1.84
C ILE A 85 2.07 1.07 2.93
N PRO A 86 3.28 1.65 2.76
CA PRO A 86 3.87 2.51 3.79
C PRO A 86 3.00 3.67 4.27
N SER A 87 2.15 4.24 3.40
CA SER A 87 1.21 5.32 3.74
C SER A 87 0.05 4.88 4.64
N GLN A 88 -0.23 3.58 4.73
CA GLN A 88 -1.28 3.01 5.58
C GLN A 88 -0.76 2.59 6.96
N LYS A 89 0.56 2.45 7.11
CA LYS A 89 1.16 2.16 8.42
C LYS A 89 1.08 3.42 9.30
N PRO A 90 0.61 3.31 10.55
CA PRO A 90 0.70 4.43 11.48
C PRO A 90 2.17 4.85 11.63
N PRO A 91 2.46 6.16 11.76
CA PRO A 91 3.83 6.63 11.90
C PRO A 91 4.47 5.94 13.11
N ARG A 92 5.63 5.32 12.89
CA ARG A 92 6.40 4.70 13.97
C ARG A 92 6.82 5.79 14.96
N GLY A 93 6.16 5.84 16.12
CA GLY A 93 6.64 6.60 17.28
C GLY A 93 6.38 8.12 17.28
N GLY A 94 5.23 8.58 16.80
CA GLY A 94 4.79 9.96 17.04
C GLY A 94 3.48 9.97 17.82
N CYS A 95 3.54 10.27 19.12
CA CYS A 95 2.36 10.67 19.88
C CYS A 95 1.67 11.80 19.11
N ILE A 96 0.47 11.55 18.59
CA ILE A 96 -0.34 12.60 18.01
C ILE A 96 -0.97 13.33 19.20
N CYS A 97 -0.27 14.33 19.72
CA CYS A 97 -0.90 15.33 20.57
C CYS A 97 -1.91 16.08 19.69
N GLY A 98 -3.15 15.62 19.70
CA GLY A 98 -4.28 16.38 19.18
C GLY A 98 -4.40 17.71 19.93
N PRO A 99 -4.98 18.75 19.31
CA PRO A 99 -5.19 20.01 19.99
C PRO A 99 -6.10 19.76 21.19
N ALA A 100 -5.58 20.11 22.36
CA ALA A 100 -6.23 20.12 23.66
C ALA A 100 -7.77 20.08 23.61
N ILE A 101 -8.34 18.89 23.84
CA ILE A 101 -9.50 18.78 24.71
C ILE A 101 -9.02 17.96 25.90
N ALA A 102 -8.93 18.66 27.02
CA ALA A 102 -8.44 18.15 28.28
C ALA A 102 -9.17 16.86 28.67
N THR A 103 -8.42 15.83 29.01
CA THR A 103 -8.61 15.07 30.25
C THR A 103 -7.34 14.28 30.52
N ARG A 104 -6.65 14.66 31.62
CA ARG A 104 -5.56 13.90 32.22
C ARG A 104 -6.05 12.49 32.53
N SER A 105 -5.44 11.46 31.97
CA SER A 105 -5.02 10.28 32.73
C SER A 105 -4.22 9.31 31.84
N THR A 106 -3.05 8.91 32.36
CA THR A 106 -2.31 7.67 32.08
C THR A 106 -1.80 7.39 30.66
N CYS A 107 -0.50 7.66 30.46
CA CYS A 107 0.42 6.67 29.86
C CYS A 107 1.71 6.68 30.68
N CYS A 108 1.98 5.57 31.38
CA CYS A 108 3.34 5.13 31.70
C CYS A 108 3.90 4.41 30.47
#